data_AF-A0A9D9H4T4-F1
#
_entry.id   AF-A0A9D9H4T4-F1
#
_cell.length_a   1.000
_cell.length_b   1.000
_cell.length_c   1.000
_cell.angle_alpha   90.00
_cell.angle_beta   90.00
_cell.angle_gamma   90.00
#
_symmetry.space_group_name_H-M   'P 1'
#
loop_
_entity.id
_entity.type
_entity.pdbx_description
1 polymer ?
#
loop_
_entity_poly.entity_id
_entity_poly.type
_entity_poly.pdbx_seq_one_letter_code
_entity_poly.pdbx_strand_id
1 'polypeptide(L)'
;MSENLHKGHRERLKNRFIDYGGKSFDDHQILELLLFYGIPRKDTNDIAHRLINVYGGFNNIFSSNVDDLVNNCDIGKNTAVLISLLSEIIRRYNE
;
A
#
# COMPACT_ATOMS: atom_id res chain seq x y z
N MET A 1 -4.09 15.16 21.78
CA MET A 1 -5.43 14.56 21.60
C MET A 1 -5.50 13.98 20.18
N SER A 2 -5.02 12.75 19.99
CA SER A 2 -4.94 12.07 18.69
C SER A 2 -5.27 10.57 18.83
N GLU A 3 -6.09 10.19 19.81
CA GLU A 3 -6.29 8.78 20.18
C GLU A 3 -7.47 8.07 19.47
N ASN A 4 -8.25 8.75 18.61
CA ASN A 4 -9.48 8.17 18.05
C ASN A 4 -9.64 8.23 16.52
N LEU A 5 -8.75 8.89 15.75
CA LEU A 5 -8.89 8.94 14.28
C LEU A 5 -8.58 7.58 13.62
N HIS A 6 -7.57 6.87 14.14
CA HIS A 6 -7.12 5.59 13.60
C HIS A 6 -8.00 4.40 14.00
N LYS A 7 -8.76 4.50 15.10
CA LYS A 7 -9.69 3.44 15.52
C LYS A 7 -10.82 3.33 14.47
N GLY A 8 -10.86 2.18 13.81
CA GLY A 8 -11.83 1.88 12.76
C GLY A 8 -11.50 2.47 11.38
N HIS A 9 -10.44 3.26 11.19
CA HIS A 9 -10.07 3.75 9.84
C HIS A 9 -9.82 2.60 8.87
N ARG A 10 -9.01 1.63 9.30
CA ARG A 10 -8.69 0.42 8.52
C ARG A 10 -9.94 -0.35 8.11
N GLU A 11 -10.88 -0.46 9.04
CA GLU A 11 -12.12 -1.21 8.83
C GLU A 11 -13.09 -0.45 7.91
N ARG A 12 -13.23 0.87 8.09
CA ARG A 12 -14.01 1.72 7.19
C ARG A 12 -13.49 1.66 5.75
N LEU A 13 -12.17 1.72 5.57
CA LEU A 13 -11.55 1.69 4.24
C LEU A 13 -11.72 0.31 3.58
N LYS A 14 -11.59 -0.78 4.35
CA LYS A 14 -11.89 -2.16 3.89
C LYS A 14 -13.35 -2.32 3.49
N ASN A 15 -14.28 -1.87 4.32
CA ASN A 15 -15.72 -1.97 4.05
C ASN A 15 -16.08 -1.17 2.80
N ARG A 16 -15.56 0.05 2.66
CA ARG A 16 -15.74 0.87 1.44
C ARG A 16 -15.22 0.15 0.18
N PHE A 17 -14.09 -0.57 0.28
CA PHE A 17 -13.58 -1.35 -0.84
C PHE A 17 -14.49 -2.53 -1.19
N ILE A 18 -15.08 -3.20 -0.19
CA ILE A 18 -16.06 -4.28 -0.39
C ILE A 18 -17.34 -3.75 -1.06
N ASP A 19 -17.86 -2.62 -0.57
CA ASP A 19 -19.16 -2.08 -1.00
C ASP A 19 -19.11 -1.45 -2.40
N TYR A 20 -18.01 -0.75 -2.74
CA TYR A 20 -17.91 0.06 -3.96
C TYR A 20 -16.83 -0.39 -4.94
N GLY A 21 -15.96 -1.33 -4.53
CA GLY A 21 -14.81 -1.76 -5.32
C GLY A 21 -13.73 -0.67 -5.48
N GLY A 22 -12.63 -1.07 -6.11
CA GLY A 22 -11.44 -0.21 -6.26
C GLY A 22 -11.61 0.99 -7.19
N LYS A 23 -12.62 1.04 -8.06
CA LYS A 23 -12.82 2.17 -9.00
C LYS A 23 -13.15 3.49 -8.30
N SER A 24 -13.59 3.43 -7.04
CA SER A 24 -13.94 4.60 -6.23
C SER A 24 -12.79 5.14 -5.37
N PHE A 25 -11.59 4.57 -5.53
CA PHE A 25 -10.41 4.86 -4.74
C PHE A 25 -9.35 5.57 -5.59
N ASP A 26 -8.68 6.53 -4.97
CA ASP A 26 -7.44 7.08 -5.51
C ASP A 26 -6.28 6.08 -5.29
N ASP A 27 -5.22 6.19 -6.09
CA ASP A 27 -4.05 5.31 -6.03
C ASP A 27 -3.47 5.15 -4.62
N HIS A 28 -3.35 6.27 -3.88
CA HIS A 28 -2.82 6.25 -2.52
C HIS A 28 -3.73 5.47 -1.56
N GLN A 29 -5.05 5.49 -1.76
CA GLN A 29 -5.98 4.76 -0.90
C GLN A 29 -5.91 3.25 -1.16
N ILE A 30 -5.71 2.85 -2.41
CA ILE A 30 -5.44 1.44 -2.77
C ILE A 30 -4.12 0.96 -2.16
N LEU A 31 -3.06 1.77 -2.24
CA LEU A 31 -1.79 1.46 -1.58
C LEU A 31 -1.94 1.39 -0.07
N GLU A 32 -2.65 2.34 0.54
CA GLU A 32 -2.90 2.35 1.97
C GLU A 32 -3.60 1.06 2.43
N LEU A 33 -4.63 0.63 1.68
CA LEU A 33 -5.34 -0.63 1.93
C LEU A 33 -4.41 -1.84 1.86
N LEU A 34 -3.52 -1.89 0.86
CA LEU A 34 -2.51 -2.94 0.73
C LEU A 34 -1.54 -2.93 1.92
N LEU A 35 -1.04 -1.74 2.28
CA LEU A 35 -0.09 -1.56 3.39
C LEU A 35 -0.67 -1.98 4.73
N PHE A 36 -1.99 -1.99 4.91
CA PHE A 36 -2.59 -2.51 6.15
C PHE A 36 -2.21 -3.96 6.45
N TYR A 37 -1.97 -4.78 5.42
CA TYR A 37 -1.58 -6.18 5.56
C TYR A 37 -0.09 -6.36 5.87
N GLY A 38 0.75 -5.40 5.46
CA GLY A 38 2.19 -5.42 5.73
C GLY A 38 2.61 -4.65 6.98
N ILE A 39 1.82 -3.65 7.41
CA ILE A 39 2.22 -2.66 8.43
C ILE A 39 1.09 -2.50 9.47
N PRO A 40 1.15 -3.22 10.61
CA PRO A 40 0.06 -3.23 11.59
C PRO A 40 0.03 -2.03 12.55
N ARG A 41 1.17 -1.36 12.80
CA ARG A 41 1.31 -0.38 13.90
C ARG A 41 1.85 1.00 13.50
N LYS A 42 1.82 1.35 12.20
CA LYS A 42 2.19 2.70 11.71
C LYS A 42 1.01 3.34 10.96
N ASP A 43 1.13 4.65 10.74
CA ASP A 43 0.31 5.37 9.77
C ASP A 43 0.72 4.94 8.36
N THR A 44 -0.20 4.31 7.64
CA THR A 44 0.02 3.80 6.28
C THR A 44 -0.39 4.80 5.21
N ASN A 45 -1.14 5.85 5.57
CA ASN A 45 -1.55 6.89 4.63
C ASN A 45 -0.32 7.69 4.16
N ASP A 46 0.50 8.14 5.11
CA ASP A 46 1.76 8.84 4.84
C ASP A 46 2.73 7.99 4.00
N ILE A 47 2.78 6.68 4.27
CA ILE A 47 3.62 5.74 3.53
C ILE A 47 3.11 5.57 2.09
N ALA A 48 1.79 5.46 1.90
CA ALA A 48 1.19 5.35 0.58
C ALA A 48 1.48 6.60 -0.26
N HIS A 49 1.33 7.80 0.31
CA HIS A 49 1.70 9.04 -0.36
C HIS A 49 3.20 9.10 -0.68
N ARG A 50 4.06 8.69 0.26
CA ARG A 50 5.51 8.65 0.03
C ARG A 50 5.88 7.73 -1.12
N LEU A 51 5.30 6.53 -1.20
CA LEU A 51 5.52 5.60 -2.31
C LEU A 51 5.16 6.24 -3.65
N ILE A 52 4.00 6.89 -3.75
CA ILE A 52 3.59 7.57 -4.99
C ILE A 52 4.54 8.73 -5.32
N ASN A 53 4.94 9.52 -4.33
CA ASN A 53 5.81 10.67 -4.55
C ASN A 53 7.23 10.28 -4.96
N VAL A 54 7.78 9.21 -4.39
CA VAL A 54 9.14 8.72 -4.69
C VAL A 54 9.18 8.02 -6.04
N TYR A 55 8.19 7.16 -6.33
CA TYR A 55 8.22 6.31 -7.51
C TYR A 55 7.40 6.84 -8.68
N GLY A 56 6.51 7.82 -8.48
CA GLY A 56 5.67 8.36 -9.56
C GLY A 56 4.50 7.47 -9.98
N GLY A 57 4.04 6.58 -9.09
CA GLY A 57 2.84 5.75 -9.29
C GLY A 57 3.09 4.24 -9.36
N PHE A 58 2.02 3.48 -9.58
CA PHE A 58 2.00 2.02 -9.42
C PHE A 58 3.03 1.26 -10.25
N ASN A 59 3.20 1.61 -11.53
CA ASN A 59 4.12 0.89 -12.42
C ASN A 59 5.54 0.85 -11.86
N ASN A 60 6.02 1.98 -11.32
CA ASN A 60 7.36 2.09 -10.77
C ASN A 60 7.45 1.46 -9.38
N ILE A 61 6.41 1.57 -8.54
CA ILE A 61 6.36 0.90 -7.23
C ILE A 61 6.46 -0.62 -7.40
N PHE A 62 5.64 -1.21 -8.29
CA PHE A 62 5.60 -2.66 -8.48
C PHE A 62 6.77 -3.20 -9.30
N SER A 63 7.52 -2.37 -10.02
CA SER A 63 8.77 -2.78 -10.68
C SER A 63 10.03 -2.56 -9.83
N SER A 64 9.89 -1.92 -8.66
CA SER A 64 11.01 -1.65 -7.76
C SER A 64 11.49 -2.92 -7.05
N ASN A 65 12.79 -2.97 -6.77
CA ASN A 65 13.38 -4.06 -6.01
C ASN A 65 13.12 -3.89 -4.49
N VAL A 66 13.21 -5.00 -3.75
CA VAL A 66 12.89 -5.05 -2.32
C VAL A 66 13.78 -4.11 -1.49
N ASP A 67 15.08 -4.06 -1.77
CA ASP A 67 16.03 -3.25 -0.99
C ASP A 67 15.77 -1.76 -1.17
N ASP A 68 15.44 -1.34 -2.38
CA ASP A 68 15.11 0.05 -2.70
C ASP A 68 13.83 0.51 -1.99
N LEU A 69 12.79 -0.34 -1.96
CA LEU A 69 11.56 -0.06 -1.22
C LEU A 69 11.82 0.09 0.30
N VAL A 70 12.65 -0.77 0.88
CA VAL A 70 13.01 -0.71 2.31
C VAL A 70 13.79 0.58 2.62
N ASN A 71 14.74 0.96 1.76
CA ASN A 71 15.64 2.08 2.02
C ASN A 71 14.97 3.45 1.81
N ASN A 72 14.05 3.58 0.84
CA ASN A 72 13.48 4.88 0.47
C ASN A 72 12.12 5.19 1.10
N CYS A 73 11.38 4.18 1.58
CA CYS A 73 9.98 4.36 1.98
C CYS A 73 9.65 3.98 3.43
N ASP A 74 10.64 3.71 4.28
CA ASP A 74 10.44 3.33 5.71
C ASP A 74 9.45 2.15 5.89
N ILE A 75 9.44 1.24 4.91
CA ILE A 75 8.68 -0.01 4.97
C ILE A 75 9.57 -1.17 5.39
N GLY A 76 9.03 -2.08 6.20
CA GLY A 76 9.75 -3.27 6.62
C GLY A 76 9.91 -4.27 5.46
N LYS A 77 10.92 -5.15 5.57
CA LYS A 77 11.21 -6.19 4.58
C LYS A 77 9.98 -7.02 4.19
N ASN A 78 9.13 -7.38 5.15
CA ASN A 78 7.91 -8.15 4.87
C ASN A 78 6.92 -7.40 3.97
N THR A 79 6.78 -6.09 4.14
CA THR A 79 5.91 -5.26 3.30
C THR A 79 6.50 -5.10 1.91
N ALA A 80 7.81 -4.89 1.79
CA ALA A 80 8.49 -4.82 0.51
C ALA A 80 8.35 -6.13 -0.28
N VAL A 81 8.52 -7.28 0.38
CA VAL A 81 8.30 -8.60 -0.23
C VAL A 81 6.84 -8.79 -0.65
N LEU A 82 5.86 -8.34 0.15
CA LEU A 82 4.44 -8.39 -0.23
C LEU A 82 4.18 -7.62 -1.54
N ILE A 83 4.74 -6.42 -1.69
CA ILE A 83 4.62 -5.61 -2.91
C ILE A 83 5.25 -6.35 -4.09
N SER A 84 6.49 -6.83 -3.96
CA SER A 84 7.17 -7.56 -5.04
C SER A 84 6.46 -8.87 -5.42
N LEU A 85 5.86 -9.57 -4.45
CA LEU A 85 5.07 -10.78 -4.70
C LEU A 85 3.81 -10.46 -5.52
N LEU A 86 3.12 -9.37 -5.20
CA LEU A 86 1.98 -8.91 -6.00
C LEU A 86 2.39 -8.60 -7.44
N SER A 87 3.54 -7.95 -7.64
CA SER A 87 4.09 -7.70 -8.99
C SER A 87 4.30 -8.99 -9.78
N GLU A 88 4.89 -10.00 -9.16
CA GLU A 88 5.14 -11.30 -9.79
C GLU A 88 3.82 -11.98 -10.17
N ILE A 89 2.82 -11.95 -9.28
CA ILE A 89 1.49 -12.51 -9.54
C ILE A 89 0.82 -11.79 -10.72
N ILE A 90 0.85 -10.46 -10.73
CA ILE A 90 0.28 -9.64 -11.81
C ILE A 90 0.97 -9.94 -13.14
N ARG A 91 2.30 -10.04 -13.15
CA ARG A 91 3.06 -10.38 -14.37
C ARG A 91 2.61 -11.71 -14.94
N ARG A 92 2.55 -12.77 -14.13
CA ARG A 92 2.11 -14.11 -14.56
C ARG A 92 0.64 -14.18 -14.96
N TYR A 93 -0.22 -13.34 -14.39
CA TYR A 93 -1.64 -13.29 -14.76
C TYR A 93 -1.87 -12.68 -16.15
N ASN A 94 -0.97 -11.77 -16.57
CA ASN A 94 -1.05 -11.10 -17.87
C ASN A 94 -0.25 -11.81 -18.99
N GLU A 95 0.41 -12.93 -18.67
CA GLU A 95 1.07 -13.85 -19.62
C GLU A 95 0.05 -14.86 -20.19
#